data_AF-H6N4K0-F1
#
_entry.id   AF-H6N4K0-F1
#
_cell.length_a   1.000
_cell.length_b   1.000
_cell.length_c   1.000
_cell.angle_alpha   90.00
_cell.angle_beta   90.00
_cell.angle_gamma   90.00
#
_symmetry.space_group_name_H-M   'P 1'
#
loop_
_entity.id
_entity.type
_entity.pdbx_description
1 polymer ?
#
loop_
_entity_poly.entity_id
_entity_poly.type
_entity_poly.pdbx_seq_one_letter_code
_entity_poly.pdbx_strand_id
1 'polypeptide(L)' 'MSTGFTAETIDIARLVAFLASEDSRMVTGHVIAADGGLTDTSPISADYVAFLSEAEESAT' A
#
# COMPACT_ATOMS: atom_id res chain seq x y z
N MET A 1 6.53 1.85 9.60
CA MET A 1 5.51 2.13 8.57
C MET A 1 6.09 1.66 7.24
N SER A 2 5.63 0.55 6.68
CA SER A 2 6.35 -0.11 5.57
C SER A 2 6.08 0.55 4.23
N THR A 3 6.85 1.57 3.88
CA THR A 3 6.98 2.04 2.49
C THR A 3 7.87 1.12 1.64
N GLY A 4 8.02 -0.16 2.01
CA GLY A 4 9.04 -1.06 1.47
C GLY A 4 8.55 -2.27 0.67
N PHE A 5 7.25 -2.49 0.51
CA PHE A 5 6.75 -3.63 -0.25
C PHE A 5 6.38 -3.21 -1.68
N THR A 6 7.20 -3.59 -2.64
CA THR A 6 6.84 -3.49 -4.06
C THR A 6 5.95 -4.69 -4.40
N ALA A 7 4.74 -4.42 -4.88
CA ALA A 7 3.81 -5.47 -5.27
C ALA A 7 4.40 -6.35 -6.39
N GLU A 8 4.10 -7.64 -6.33
CA GLU A 8 4.41 -8.57 -7.42
C GLU A 8 3.25 -8.63 -8.41
N THR A 9 3.52 -9.10 -9.63
CA THR A 9 2.49 -9.27 -10.68
C THR A 9 1.30 -10.11 -10.19
N ILE A 10 1.56 -11.08 -9.30
CA ILE A 10 0.52 -11.96 -8.74
C ILE A 10 -0.48 -11.21 -7.84
N ASP A 11 -0.06 -10.13 -7.18
CA ASP A 11 -0.94 -9.36 -6.30
C ASP A 11 -2.02 -8.64 -7.10
N ILE A 12 -1.64 -8.09 -8.26
CA ILE A 12 -2.58 -7.49 -9.21
C ILE A 12 -3.47 -8.56 -9.86
N ALA A 13 -2.88 -9.69 -10.27
CA ALA A 13 -3.65 -10.78 -10.90
C ALA A 13 -4.73 -11.35 -9.97
N ARG A 14 -4.46 -11.42 -8.66
CA ARG A 14 -5.44 -11.83 -7.65
C ARG A 14 -6.60 -10.85 -7.52
N LEU A 15 -6.33 -9.54 -7.51
CA LEU A 15 -7.39 -8.54 -7.49
C LEU A 15 -8.26 -8.63 -8.75
N VAL A 16 -7.65 -8.78 -9.93
CA VAL A 16 -8.39 -8.97 -11.19
C VAL A 16 -9.25 -10.23 -11.14
N ALA A 17 -8.71 -11.35 -10.66
CA ALA A 17 -9.47 -12.59 -10.53
C ALA A 17 -10.68 -12.44 -9.60
N PHE A 18 -10.53 -11.71 -8.48
CA PHE A 18 -11.64 -11.39 -7.59
C PHE A 18 -12.70 -10.50 -8.26
N LEU A 19 -12.29 -9.41 -8.92
CA LEU A 19 -13.21 -8.49 -9.58
C LEU A 19 -13.92 -9.10 -10.80
N ALA A 20 -13.36 -10.15 -11.39
CA ALA A 20 -13.99 -10.92 -12.45
C ALA A 20 -14.93 -12.02 -11.93
N SER A 21 -14.94 -12.32 -10.62
CA SER A 21 -15.74 -13.39 -10.04
C SER A 21 -17.11 -12.90 -9.54
N GLU A 22 -18.03 -13.85 -9.34
CA GLU A 22 -19.35 -13.62 -8.75
C GLU A 22 -19.30 -13.07 -7.31
N ASP A 23 -18.16 -13.23 -6.63
CA ASP A 23 -17.96 -12.71 -5.27
C ASP A 23 -17.96 -11.18 -5.24
N SER A 24 -17.65 -10.56 -6.39
CA SER A 24 -17.60 -9.11 -6.55
C SER A 24 -18.84 -8.53 -7.26
N ARG A 25 -19.95 -9.28 -7.40
CA ARG A 25 -21.13 -8.86 -8.20
C ARG A 25 -21.75 -7.49 -7.84
N MET A 26 -21.48 -6.98 -6.63
CA MET A 26 -21.95 -5.66 -6.17
C MET A 26 -20.85 -4.58 -6.20
N VAL A 27 -19.65 -4.89 -6.66
CA VAL A 27 -18.48 -4.01 -6.72
C VAL A 27 -18.30 -3.53 -8.17
N THR A 28 -18.96 -2.43 -8.52
CA THR A 28 -18.94 -1.87 -9.88
C THR A 28 -18.88 -0.35 -9.86
N GLY A 29 -18.30 0.27 -10.89
CA GLY A 29 -18.18 1.74 -10.99
C GLY A 29 -17.14 2.37 -10.05
N HIS A 30 -16.26 1.58 -9.46
CA HIS A 30 -15.22 2.03 -8.53
C HIS A 30 -13.82 1.84 -9.12
N VAL A 31 -12.87 2.67 -8.67
CA VAL A 31 -11.43 2.45 -8.87
C VAL A 31 -10.88 1.92 -7.56
N ILE A 32 -10.29 0.72 -7.58
CA ILE A 32 -9.72 0.08 -6.39
C ILE A 32 -8.20 0.13 -6.51
N ALA A 33 -7.54 0.77 -5.56
CA ALA A 33 -6.08 0.85 -5.49
C ALA A 33 -5.50 -0.48 -4.98
N ALA A 34 -4.49 -1.00 -5.69
CA ALA A 34 -3.68 -2.15 -5.30
C ALA A 34 -2.22 -1.71 -5.17
N ASP A 35 -1.96 -0.77 -4.26
CA ASP A 35 -0.71 -0.01 -4.18
C ASP A 35 -0.01 -0.14 -2.81
N GLY A 36 -0.46 -1.05 -1.95
CA GLY A 36 0.09 -1.24 -0.61
C GLY A 36 -0.19 -0.08 0.36
N GLY A 37 -1.17 0.78 0.07
CA GLY A 37 -1.50 1.94 0.91
C GLY A 37 -0.66 3.19 0.60
N LEU A 38 -0.02 3.22 -0.57
CA LEU A 38 0.78 4.36 -1.03
C LEU A 38 -0.07 5.64 -1.10
N THR A 39 -1.32 5.57 -1.57
CA THR A 39 -2.21 6.74 -1.64
C THR A 39 -2.91 7.08 -0.32
N ASP A 40 -2.89 6.20 0.67
CA ASP A 40 -3.55 6.41 1.97
C ASP A 40 -2.66 7.14 2.98
N THR A 41 -1.39 7.34 2.65
CA THR A 41 -0.38 7.92 3.55
C THR A 41 0.09 9.28 3.07
N SER A 42 0.18 10.25 4.00
CA SER A 42 0.84 11.53 3.72
C SER A 42 2.34 11.31 3.48
N PRO A 43 2.94 11.84 2.40
CA PRO A 43 4.35 11.61 2.09
C PRO A 43 5.29 12.06 3.21
N ILE A 44 4.92 13.11 3.96
CA ILE A 44 5.71 13.66 5.07
C ILE A 44 5.85 12.64 6.21
N SER A 45 4.88 11.77 6.40
CA SER A 45 4.92 10.80 7.50
C SER A 45 6.01 9.75 7.33
N ALA A 46 6.36 9.39 6.09
CA ALA A 46 7.48 8.49 5.82
C ALA A 46 8.82 9.16 6.16
N ASP A 47 9.02 10.39 5.71
CA ASP A 47 10.23 11.18 6.01
C ASP A 47 10.38 11.46 7.51
N TYR A 48 9.28 11.72 8.20
CA TYR A 48 9.28 11.97 9.64
C TYR A 48 9.66 10.71 10.44
N VAL A 49 9.17 9.53 10.05
CA VAL A 49 9.54 8.27 10.69
C VAL A 49 11.02 7.96 10.45
N ALA A 50 11.53 8.19 9.24
CA ALA A 50 12.94 8.01 8.93
C ALA A 50 13.82 8.93 9.80
N PHE A 51 13.49 10.22 9.84
CA PHE A 51 14.18 11.20 10.67
C PHE A 51 14.21 10.82 12.16
N LEU A 52 13.07 10.37 12.70
CA LEU A 52 13.01 9.94 14.09
C LEU A 52 13.87 8.69 14.34
N SER A 53 13.86 7.71 13.43
CA SER A 53 14.70 6.51 13.59
C SER A 53 16.20 6.82 13.55
N GLU A 54 16.63 7.75 12.70
CA GLU A 54 18.02 8.21 12.64
C GLU A 54 18.44 8.97 13.91
N ALA A 55 17.52 9.78 14.45
CA ALA A 55 17.74 10.52 15.69
C ALA A 55 17.86 9.58 16.91
N GLU A 56 17.06 8.51 16.95
CA GLU A 56 17.16 7.47 17.99
C GLU A 56 18.47 6.67 17.89
N GLU A 57 18.88 6.31 16.67
CA GLU A 57 20.15 5.60 16.42
C GLU A 57 21.36 6.45 16.79
N SER A 58 21.31 7.76 16.51
CA SER A 58 22.38 8.71 16.87
C SER A 58 22.50 9.00 18.37
N ALA A 59 21.47 8.66 19.15
CA ALA A 59 21.43 8.88 20.59
C ALA A 59 21.94 7.69 21.41
N THR A 60 22.31 6.58 20.76
CA THR A 60 22.87 5.34 21.37
C THR A 60 24.34 5.19 21.01
#